data_AF-A0A3M6V5D8-F1
#
_entry.id   AF-A0A3M6V5D8-F1
#
_cell.length_a   1.000
_cell.length_b   1.000
_cell.length_c   1.000
_cell.angle_alpha   90.00
_cell.angle_beta   90.00
_cell.angle_gamma   90.00
#
_symmetry.space_group_name_H-M   'P 1'
#
loop_
_entity.id
_entity.type
_entity.pdbx_description
1 polymer ?
#
loop_
_entity_poly.entity_id
_entity_poly.type
_entity_poly.pdbx_seq_one_letter_code
_entity_poly.pdbx_strand_id
1 'polypeptide(L)'
;MQSFVFPSSLLDKNGGRSVIKAEVKPAGSMYLAETLAINCSGVELGSFARNFVFLLPASIPTEYLISLEFGAVTGELLDDIQLQVLTHYQQTSLFDFCDGHSLSSVELPCPKKELVGILGTPEAQKIVSYFQELVENGAGRCFRRDQLRLFQTIEELSHSEALLQDLHLAVKLEESLMLYQMGDYERCKQLGESICLRANTYHSPNYNSIAGMAKCTISSAYKMERNFTKAEELLDSSTELLESVVPGEETAINRTCLAALLSEKGTVEGITEQEKKKLKKALKDAMLHYRHQLNKTQRRNANSPRRALIRMILFYLHSTRDQATNLQIAVSNKVLDKVKEFVQQFNREFLVNCSMRDKALFCNAYGDLLTRKGQYEEAISSVSEALRIAEDLQLQTDIKGARDRLQQLDRLRMERGEGGRGPHDQDERRVARYQGFEEPGFEVLERFLEQLTQRVQRCRQY
;
A
#
# COMPACT_ATOMS: atom_id res chain seq x y z
N MET A 1 2.32 17.55 -16.91
CA MET A 1 3.49 18.19 -17.54
C MET A 1 3.14 18.38 -19.00
N GLN A 2 3.10 19.61 -19.53
CA GLN A 2 2.75 19.86 -20.94
C GLN A 2 4.02 20.03 -21.78
N SER A 3 4.09 19.34 -22.92
CA SER A 3 5.12 19.56 -23.94
C SER A 3 4.62 20.60 -24.92
N PHE A 4 5.34 21.73 -25.00
CA PHE A 4 5.06 22.76 -25.99
C PHE A 4 5.92 22.50 -27.23
N VAL A 5 5.26 22.22 -28.36
CA VAL A 5 5.94 22.03 -29.65
C VAL A 5 5.79 23.32 -30.45
N PHE A 6 6.89 24.05 -30.60
CA PHE A 6 6.90 25.28 -31.38
C PHE A 6 7.06 24.98 -32.86
N PRO A 7 6.34 25.69 -33.75
CA PRO A 7 6.55 25.58 -35.19
C PRO A 7 8.00 25.92 -35.56
N SER A 8 8.67 25.03 -36.31
CA SER A 8 10.03 25.24 -36.83
C SER A 8 10.18 26.53 -37.66
N SER A 9 9.07 27.04 -38.22
CA SER A 9 9.03 28.27 -39.00
C SER A 9 9.35 29.55 -38.22
N LEU A 10 9.25 29.54 -36.88
CA LEU A 10 9.60 30.67 -36.00
C LEU A 10 11.09 30.71 -35.63
N LEU A 11 11.76 29.55 -35.63
CA LEU A 11 13.19 29.44 -35.28
C LEU A 11 14.11 29.79 -36.47
N ASP A 12 13.66 29.56 -37.71
CA ASP A 12 14.43 29.83 -38.92
C ASP A 12 14.53 31.32 -39.31
N LYS A 13 13.59 32.18 -38.88
CA LYS A 13 13.59 33.60 -39.27
C LYS A 13 14.68 34.45 -38.57
N ASN A 14 15.24 33.99 -37.45
CA ASN A 14 16.21 34.74 -36.63
C ASN A 14 17.57 34.03 -36.46
N GLY A 15 17.92 33.11 -37.37
CA GLY A 15 19.18 32.36 -37.29
C GLY A 15 19.31 31.51 -36.02
N GLY A 16 18.18 30.99 -35.50
CA GLY A 16 18.14 30.13 -34.31
C GLY A 16 18.31 30.84 -32.97
N ARG A 17 18.28 32.18 -32.91
CA ARG A 17 18.35 32.93 -31.64
C ARG A 17 16.99 33.55 -31.30
N SER A 18 16.32 32.98 -30.32
CA SER A 18 15.07 33.46 -29.70
C SER A 18 15.24 33.51 -28.19
N VAL A 19 14.46 34.35 -27.51
CA VAL A 19 14.47 34.50 -26.05
C VAL A 19 13.11 34.09 -25.53
N ILE A 20 13.10 33.21 -24.54
CA ILE A 20 11.87 32.79 -23.85
C ILE A 20 11.88 33.44 -22.47
N LYS A 21 10.86 34.23 -22.19
CA LYS A 21 10.64 34.81 -20.86
C LYS A 21 9.45 34.09 -20.23
N ALA A 22 9.67 33.56 -19.04
CA ALA A 22 8.64 32.88 -18.28
C ALA A 22 8.33 33.67 -17.01
N GLU A 23 7.07 34.05 -16.83
CA GLU A 23 6.56 34.70 -15.63
C GLU A 23 5.53 33.78 -14.96
N VAL A 24 5.55 33.69 -13.63
CA VAL A 24 4.55 32.95 -12.84
C VAL A 24 4.01 33.88 -11.76
N LYS A 25 2.68 34.00 -11.68
CA LYS A 25 1.96 34.75 -10.63
C LYS A 25 1.14 33.79 -9.77
N PRO A 26 1.11 33.93 -8.43
CA PRO A 26 1.82 34.91 -7.61
C PRO A 26 3.35 34.70 -7.59
N ALA A 27 4.11 35.80 -7.45
CA ALA A 27 5.57 35.78 -7.48
C ALA A 27 6.17 35.07 -6.25
N GLY A 28 7.30 34.38 -6.44
CA GLY A 28 8.10 33.80 -5.35
C GLY A 28 8.30 32.29 -5.40
N SER A 29 7.94 31.61 -6.50
CA SER A 29 8.02 30.15 -6.54
C SER A 29 8.24 29.59 -7.94
N MET A 30 9.47 29.73 -8.43
CA MET A 30 9.84 29.22 -9.75
C MET A 30 11.25 28.65 -9.73
N TYR A 31 11.35 27.38 -10.09
CA TYR A 31 12.55 26.84 -10.69
C TYR A 31 12.17 26.40 -12.10
N LEU A 32 12.58 27.18 -13.10
CA LEU A 32 12.47 26.80 -14.50
C LEU A 32 13.65 25.88 -14.81
N ALA A 33 13.39 24.60 -14.99
CA ALA A 33 14.37 23.69 -15.57
C ALA A 33 14.04 23.49 -17.04
N GLU A 34 14.92 23.93 -17.94
CA GLU A 34 14.92 23.43 -19.31
C GLU A 34 15.46 21.99 -19.24
N THR A 35 14.63 21.00 -19.56
CA THR A 35 15.10 19.61 -19.63
C THR A 35 15.43 19.23 -21.07
N LEU A 36 16.35 18.27 -21.19
CA LEU A 36 16.83 17.65 -22.43
C LEU A 36 15.67 17.25 -23.36
N ALA A 37 15.98 17.08 -24.65
CA ALA A 37 15.08 16.75 -25.76
C ALA A 37 14.42 15.36 -25.61
N ILE A 38 13.68 15.14 -24.52
CA ILE A 38 12.99 13.90 -24.18
C ILE A 38 11.64 14.29 -23.59
N ASN A 39 10.55 13.69 -24.08
CA ASN A 39 9.19 13.94 -23.63
C ASN A 39 8.88 13.22 -22.30
N CYS A 40 7.69 13.45 -21.75
CA CYS A 40 7.26 12.85 -20.47
C CYS A 40 7.17 11.31 -20.49
N SER A 41 7.13 10.72 -21.68
CA SER A 41 7.12 9.26 -21.91
C SER A 41 8.52 8.69 -22.19
N GLY A 42 9.58 9.50 -22.08
CA GLY A 42 10.95 9.06 -22.34
C GLY A 42 11.34 9.01 -23.82
N VAL A 43 10.52 9.54 -24.74
CA VAL A 43 10.78 9.57 -26.19
C VAL A 43 11.52 10.85 -26.55
N GLU A 44 12.55 10.73 -27.39
CA GLU A 44 13.33 11.86 -27.87
C GLU A 44 12.44 12.87 -28.62
N LEU A 45 12.50 14.13 -28.19
CA LEU A 45 11.82 15.24 -28.84
C LEU A 45 12.60 15.63 -30.10
N GLY A 46 11.90 16.07 -31.15
CA GLY A 46 12.55 16.61 -32.34
C GLY A 46 13.51 17.76 -32.00
N SER A 47 14.50 18.03 -32.86
CA SER A 47 15.59 18.98 -32.62
C SER A 47 15.15 20.37 -32.13
N PHE A 48 13.93 20.78 -32.48
CA PHE A 48 13.34 22.08 -32.20
C PHE A 48 12.34 22.10 -31.02
N ALA A 49 12.06 20.96 -30.40
CA ALA A 49 11.16 20.86 -29.26
C ALA A 49 11.95 20.87 -27.94
N ARG A 50 11.40 21.56 -26.94
CA ARG A 50 11.95 21.68 -25.58
C ARG A 50 10.83 21.55 -24.56
N ASN A 51 11.17 21.08 -23.36
CA ASN A 51 10.24 20.98 -22.25
C ASN A 51 10.59 22.02 -21.18
N PHE A 52 9.58 22.74 -20.70
CA PHE A 52 9.68 23.62 -19.55
C PHE A 52 9.05 22.95 -18.33
N VAL A 53 9.80 22.92 -17.23
CA VAL A 53 9.32 22.40 -15.96
C VAL A 53 9.10 23.55 -15.00
N PHE A 54 7.89 23.67 -14.49
CA PHE A 54 7.51 24.63 -13.46
C PHE A 54 7.27 23.89 -12.14
N LEU A 55 8.01 24.26 -11.10
CA LEU A 55 7.78 23.75 -9.73
C LEU A 55 6.92 24.75 -8.96
N LEU A 56 5.63 24.45 -8.85
CA LEU A 56 4.63 25.30 -8.20
C LEU A 56 4.32 24.78 -6.78
N PRO A 57 4.36 25.62 -5.73
CA PRO A 57 3.91 25.24 -4.40
C PRO A 57 2.42 24.91 -4.38
N ALA A 58 2.08 23.82 -3.71
CA ALA A 58 0.69 23.33 -3.62
C ALA A 58 0.28 22.99 -2.17
N SER A 59 0.93 23.61 -1.17
CA SER A 59 0.57 23.41 0.25
C SER A 59 -0.77 24.02 0.62
N ILE A 60 -1.22 25.02 -0.12
CA ILE A 60 -2.56 25.61 -0.04
C ILE A 60 -3.17 25.67 -1.44
N PRO A 61 -4.51 25.69 -1.57
CA PRO A 61 -5.19 25.87 -2.84
C PRO A 61 -4.75 27.20 -3.47
N THR A 62 -3.94 27.12 -4.52
CA THR A 62 -3.43 28.29 -5.22
C THR A 62 -3.67 28.13 -6.71
N GLU A 63 -4.10 29.24 -7.30
CA GLU A 63 -4.19 29.45 -8.73
C GLU A 63 -2.94 30.17 -9.21
N TYR A 64 -2.29 29.60 -10.23
CA TYR A 64 -1.11 30.17 -10.86
C TYR A 64 -1.43 30.61 -12.27
N LEU A 65 -1.00 31.82 -12.62
CA LEU A 65 -0.94 32.27 -14.01
C LEU A 65 0.50 32.14 -14.48
N ILE A 66 0.72 31.29 -15.47
CA ILE A 66 2.00 31.10 -16.14
C ILE A 66 1.93 31.82 -17.48
N SER A 67 2.82 32.78 -17.69
CA SER A 67 2.98 33.50 -18.95
C SER A 67 4.32 33.14 -19.57
N LEU A 68 4.29 32.66 -20.81
CA LEU A 68 5.46 32.34 -21.62
C LEU A 68 5.49 33.28 -22.82
N GLU A 69 6.39 34.26 -22.81
CA GLU A 69 6.61 35.17 -23.92
C GLU A 69 7.79 34.69 -24.77
N PHE A 70 7.57 34.61 -26.07
CA PHE A 70 8.58 34.26 -27.06
C PHE A 70 8.97 35.51 -27.81
N GLY A 71 10.21 35.96 -27.62
CA GLY A 71 10.75 37.14 -28.28
C GLY A 71 11.86 36.83 -29.27
N ALA A 72 11.99 37.66 -30.29
CA ALA A 72 13.22 37.79 -31.07
C ALA A 72 14.31 38.43 -30.18
N VAL A 73 15.60 38.18 -30.50
CA VAL A 73 16.72 38.84 -29.80
C VAL A 73 16.68 40.37 -29.95
N THR A 74 16.04 40.86 -31.01
CA THR A 74 15.79 42.29 -31.26
C THR A 74 14.78 42.90 -30.27
N GLY A 75 14.11 42.09 -29.45
CA GLY A 75 13.11 42.53 -28.47
C GLY A 75 11.66 42.48 -28.97
N GLU A 76 11.43 42.09 -30.22
CA GLU A 76 10.08 41.91 -30.77
C GLU A 76 9.42 40.66 -30.18
N LEU A 77 8.20 40.79 -29.65
CA LEU A 77 7.39 39.65 -29.21
C LEU A 77 6.85 38.92 -30.45
N LEU A 78 7.13 37.63 -30.54
CA LEU A 78 6.73 36.75 -31.62
C LEU A 78 5.46 35.96 -31.28
N ASP A 79 5.34 35.51 -30.03
CA ASP A 79 4.21 34.71 -29.55
C ASP A 79 4.11 34.81 -28.02
N ASP A 80 2.92 34.57 -27.47
CA ASP A 80 2.72 34.47 -26.03
C ASP A 80 1.71 33.38 -25.66
N ILE A 81 2.01 32.65 -24.60
CA ILE A 81 1.14 31.60 -24.06
C ILE A 81 0.81 31.95 -22.62
N GLN A 82 -0.47 31.98 -22.28
CA GLN A 82 -0.94 32.14 -20.92
C GLN A 82 -1.68 30.87 -20.48
N LEU A 83 -1.27 30.33 -19.33
CA LEU A 83 -1.83 29.12 -18.75
C LEU A 83 -2.26 29.41 -17.33
N GLN A 84 -3.51 29.10 -17.04
CA GLN A 84 -4.06 29.17 -15.70
C GLN A 84 -4.08 27.77 -15.11
N VAL A 85 -3.35 27.58 -14.01
CA VAL A 85 -3.20 26.28 -13.35
C VAL A 85 -3.73 26.39 -11.93
N LEU A 86 -4.80 25.65 -11.66
CA LEU A 86 -5.29 25.47 -10.30
C LEU A 86 -4.68 24.19 -9.70
N THR A 87 -4.01 24.33 -8.56
CA THR A 87 -3.38 23.17 -7.90
C THR A 87 -4.40 22.18 -7.33
N HIS A 88 -5.38 22.68 -6.57
CA HIS A 88 -6.49 21.92 -6.00
C HIS A 88 -7.60 22.88 -5.52
N TYR A 89 -8.78 22.35 -5.21
CA TYR A 89 -9.91 23.16 -4.74
C TYR A 89 -9.82 23.49 -3.25
N GLN A 90 -10.49 24.56 -2.82
CA GLN A 90 -10.62 24.89 -1.40
C GLN A 90 -11.19 23.71 -0.61
N GLN A 91 -10.69 23.51 0.62
CA GLN A 91 -11.11 22.43 1.53
C GLN A 91 -10.88 21.00 1.01
N THR A 92 -10.08 20.84 -0.05
CA THR A 92 -9.64 19.53 -0.56
C THR A 92 -8.16 19.31 -0.29
N SER A 93 -7.69 18.06 -0.34
CA SER A 93 -6.26 17.75 -0.26
C SER A 93 -5.68 17.60 -1.66
N LEU A 94 -4.42 17.97 -1.86
CA LEU A 94 -3.68 17.67 -3.09
C LEU A 94 -3.70 16.16 -3.41
N PHE A 95 -3.74 15.30 -2.39
CA PHE A 95 -3.81 13.85 -2.54
C PHE A 95 -5.10 13.34 -3.20
N ASP A 96 -6.13 14.19 -3.27
CA ASP A 96 -7.42 13.86 -3.89
C ASP A 96 -7.39 13.99 -5.42
N PHE A 97 -6.30 14.47 -6.00
CA PHE A 97 -6.18 14.73 -7.44
C PHE A 97 -5.08 13.88 -8.07
N CYS A 98 -5.29 13.52 -9.33
CA CYS A 98 -4.35 12.75 -10.14
C CYS A 98 -3.04 13.51 -10.33
N ASP A 99 -1.94 12.76 -10.33
CA ASP A 99 -0.63 13.23 -10.71
C ASP A 99 -0.53 13.41 -12.23
N GLY A 100 0.11 14.49 -12.65
CA GLY A 100 0.10 15.01 -14.02
C GLY A 100 0.90 14.23 -15.07
N HIS A 101 1.29 12.98 -14.78
CA HIS A 101 1.92 12.08 -15.75
C HIS A 101 0.89 11.46 -16.71
N SER A 102 -0.38 11.36 -16.28
CA SER A 102 -1.46 10.67 -16.99
C SER A 102 -2.62 11.61 -17.38
N LEU A 103 -2.45 12.93 -17.26
CA LEU A 103 -3.49 13.93 -17.52
C LEU A 103 -3.43 14.45 -18.95
N SER A 104 -4.62 14.60 -19.57
CA SER A 104 -4.78 15.22 -20.88
C SER A 104 -4.66 16.76 -20.87
N SER A 105 -4.90 17.41 -19.72
CA SER A 105 -4.63 18.84 -19.47
C SER A 105 -4.14 19.05 -18.03
N VAL A 106 -3.34 20.11 -17.81
CA VAL A 106 -2.77 20.49 -16.51
C VAL A 106 -3.45 21.72 -15.89
N GLU A 107 -4.45 22.29 -16.57
CA GLU A 107 -5.09 23.56 -16.16
C GLU A 107 -5.99 23.37 -14.94
N LEU A 108 -6.76 22.27 -14.93
CA LEU A 108 -7.68 21.92 -13.85
C LEU A 108 -7.26 20.62 -13.16
N PRO A 109 -7.36 20.55 -11.83
CA PRO A 109 -7.00 19.36 -11.08
C PRO A 109 -8.05 18.28 -11.34
N CYS A 110 -7.60 17.11 -11.82
CA CYS A 110 -8.49 15.97 -12.11
C CYS A 110 -8.68 15.14 -10.83
N PRO A 111 -9.91 15.01 -10.29
CA PRO A 111 -10.15 14.26 -9.07
C PRO A 111 -9.87 12.76 -9.27
N LYS A 112 -9.24 12.15 -8.28
CA LYS A 112 -9.14 10.70 -8.18
C LYS A 112 -10.51 10.11 -7.84
N LYS A 113 -10.69 8.85 -8.22
CA LYS A 113 -11.92 8.09 -8.01
C LYS A 113 -12.02 7.62 -6.56
N GLU A 114 -13.13 7.93 -5.92
CA GLU A 114 -13.55 7.32 -4.65
C GLU A 114 -14.36 6.04 -4.93
N LEU A 115 -14.54 5.20 -3.92
CA LEU A 115 -15.44 4.05 -4.03
C LEU A 115 -16.88 4.54 -4.20
N VAL A 116 -17.57 4.01 -5.20
CA VAL A 116 -18.95 4.40 -5.53
C VAL A 116 -19.91 3.20 -5.52
N GLY A 117 -21.19 3.45 -5.76
CA GLY A 117 -22.22 2.42 -5.74
C GLY A 117 -22.35 1.82 -4.34
N ILE A 118 -22.61 0.51 -4.25
CA ILE A 118 -22.78 -0.14 -2.96
C ILE A 118 -21.51 -0.07 -2.09
N LEU A 119 -20.32 -0.14 -2.69
CA LEU A 119 -19.06 -0.07 -1.95
C LEU A 119 -18.82 1.31 -1.35
N GLY A 120 -19.38 2.38 -1.90
CA GLY A 120 -19.32 3.72 -1.30
C GLY A 120 -20.17 3.88 -0.03
N THR A 121 -20.92 2.85 0.39
CA THR A 121 -21.91 2.95 1.47
C THR A 121 -21.37 2.48 2.81
N PRO A 122 -21.77 3.09 3.94
CA PRO A 122 -21.35 2.63 5.26
C PRO A 122 -21.72 1.17 5.55
N GLU A 123 -22.87 0.70 5.06
CA GLU A 123 -23.35 -0.66 5.28
C GLU A 123 -22.42 -1.70 4.64
N ALA A 124 -22.07 -1.51 3.37
CA ALA A 124 -21.16 -2.41 2.67
C ALA A 124 -19.74 -2.34 3.22
N GLN A 125 -19.28 -1.14 3.59
CA GLN A 125 -17.97 -0.95 4.17
C GLN A 125 -17.82 -1.68 5.52
N LYS A 126 -18.87 -1.77 6.34
CA LYS A 126 -18.88 -2.60 7.57
C LYS A 126 -18.74 -4.09 7.25
N ILE A 127 -19.44 -4.58 6.24
CA ILE A 127 -19.37 -5.99 5.83
C ILE A 127 -17.96 -6.32 5.34
N VAL A 128 -17.38 -5.49 4.46
CA VAL A 128 -15.99 -5.70 3.99
C VAL A 128 -15.01 -5.66 5.15
N SER A 129 -15.14 -4.70 6.07
CA SER A 129 -14.28 -4.63 7.26
C SER A 129 -14.43 -5.83 8.18
N TYR A 130 -15.64 -6.39 8.32
CA TYR A 130 -15.88 -7.62 9.06
C TYR A 130 -15.10 -8.80 8.46
N PHE A 131 -15.19 -9.01 7.15
CA PHE A 131 -14.43 -10.07 6.49
C PHE A 131 -12.92 -9.85 6.55
N GLN A 132 -12.45 -8.60 6.44
CA GLN A 132 -11.05 -8.26 6.67
C GLN A 132 -10.60 -8.65 8.09
N GLU A 133 -11.38 -8.31 9.12
CA GLU A 133 -11.07 -8.67 10.51
C GLU A 133 -11.00 -10.19 10.71
N LEU A 134 -11.91 -10.95 10.09
CA LEU A 134 -11.85 -12.42 10.13
C LEU A 134 -10.55 -12.94 9.50
N VAL A 135 -10.16 -12.40 8.34
CA VAL A 135 -8.92 -12.78 7.64
C VAL A 135 -7.68 -12.40 8.44
N GLU A 136 -7.65 -11.21 9.03
CA GLU A 136 -6.53 -10.72 9.85
C GLU A 136 -6.35 -11.47 11.17
N ASN A 137 -7.40 -12.14 11.64
CA ASN A 137 -7.39 -12.94 12.86
C ASN A 137 -7.53 -14.44 12.58
N GLY A 138 -7.28 -14.89 11.34
CA GLY A 138 -7.25 -16.31 10.96
C GLY A 138 -8.55 -17.08 11.22
N ALA A 139 -9.69 -16.38 11.31
CA ALA A 139 -11.01 -16.95 11.62
C ALA A 139 -11.65 -17.61 10.38
N GLY A 140 -10.91 -18.51 9.71
CA GLY A 140 -11.28 -19.07 8.41
C GLY A 140 -12.56 -19.92 8.41
N ARG A 141 -12.93 -20.51 9.55
CA ARG A 141 -14.22 -21.23 9.69
C ARG A 141 -15.39 -20.25 9.70
N CYS A 142 -15.33 -19.21 10.52
CA CYS A 142 -16.29 -18.11 10.51
C CYS A 142 -16.36 -17.45 9.14
N PHE A 143 -15.22 -17.16 8.52
CA PHE A 143 -15.17 -16.57 7.18
C PHE A 143 -16.01 -17.35 6.17
N ARG A 144 -15.79 -18.67 6.05
CA ARG A 144 -16.53 -19.50 5.09
C ARG A 144 -18.02 -19.58 5.40
N ARG A 145 -18.39 -19.75 6.67
CA ARG A 145 -19.79 -19.77 7.12
C ARG A 145 -20.50 -18.48 6.73
N ASP A 146 -19.88 -17.36 7.06
CA ASP A 146 -20.47 -16.02 6.92
C ASP A 146 -20.47 -15.55 5.46
N GLN A 147 -19.46 -15.94 4.68
CA GLN A 147 -19.41 -15.69 3.25
C GLN A 147 -20.57 -16.39 2.52
N LEU A 148 -20.81 -17.67 2.82
CA LEU A 148 -21.94 -18.42 2.26
C LEU A 148 -23.25 -17.71 2.54
N ARG A 149 -23.43 -17.23 3.76
CA ARG A 149 -24.64 -16.53 4.16
C ARG A 149 -24.82 -15.18 3.47
N LEU A 150 -23.75 -14.39 3.36
CA LEU A 150 -23.79 -13.16 2.58
C LEU A 150 -24.20 -13.45 1.14
N PHE A 151 -23.64 -14.48 0.51
CA PHE A 151 -23.93 -14.81 -0.88
C PHE A 151 -25.37 -15.30 -1.05
N GLN A 152 -25.89 -16.12 -0.15
CA GLN A 152 -27.32 -16.47 -0.10
C GLN A 152 -28.21 -15.22 0.02
N THR A 153 -27.85 -14.28 0.89
CA THR A 153 -28.61 -13.02 1.06
C THR A 153 -28.58 -12.19 -0.23
N ILE A 154 -27.43 -12.13 -0.92
CA ILE A 154 -27.30 -11.43 -2.21
C ILE A 154 -28.18 -12.09 -3.28
N GLU A 155 -28.19 -13.43 -3.33
CA GLU A 155 -29.01 -14.22 -4.25
C GLU A 155 -30.52 -14.04 -3.99
N GLU A 156 -30.95 -14.04 -2.72
CA GLU A 156 -32.35 -13.75 -2.33
C GLU A 156 -32.77 -12.34 -2.76
N LEU A 157 -31.83 -11.39 -2.75
CA LEU A 157 -32.03 -10.05 -3.28
C LEU A 157 -32.00 -9.98 -4.82
N SER A 158 -31.91 -11.12 -5.52
CA SER A 158 -31.95 -11.45 -6.98
C SER A 158 -32.09 -10.28 -7.98
N HIS A 159 -33.06 -9.40 -7.78
CA HIS A 159 -33.30 -8.23 -8.63
C HIS A 159 -32.24 -7.11 -8.43
N SER A 160 -31.33 -7.28 -7.47
CA SER A 160 -30.27 -6.35 -7.10
C SER A 160 -28.87 -6.98 -7.20
N GLU A 161 -28.75 -8.13 -7.86
CA GLU A 161 -27.46 -8.83 -8.03
C GLU A 161 -26.41 -7.92 -8.69
N ALA A 162 -26.79 -7.20 -9.76
CA ALA A 162 -25.93 -6.21 -10.41
C ALA A 162 -25.49 -5.08 -9.46
N LEU A 163 -26.34 -4.68 -8.50
CA LEU A 163 -26.05 -3.62 -7.53
C LEU A 163 -25.11 -4.09 -6.41
N LEU A 164 -25.14 -5.39 -6.07
CA LEU A 164 -24.34 -6.00 -5.00
C LEU A 164 -23.08 -6.73 -5.53
N GLN A 165 -22.88 -6.75 -6.84
CA GLN A 165 -21.80 -7.49 -7.50
C GLN A 165 -20.41 -7.05 -7.01
N ASP A 166 -20.20 -5.75 -6.80
CA ASP A 166 -18.93 -5.21 -6.28
C ASP A 166 -18.69 -5.63 -4.82
N LEU A 167 -19.73 -5.72 -3.99
CA LEU A 167 -19.62 -6.24 -2.63
C LEU A 167 -19.25 -7.73 -2.64
N HIS A 168 -19.87 -8.51 -3.52
CA HIS A 168 -19.52 -9.91 -3.72
C HIS A 168 -18.05 -10.07 -4.16
N LEU A 169 -17.55 -9.25 -5.08
CA LEU A 169 -16.15 -9.26 -5.51
C LEU A 169 -15.19 -8.83 -4.38
N ALA A 170 -15.53 -7.81 -3.61
CA ALA A 170 -14.73 -7.36 -2.47
C ALA A 170 -14.58 -8.46 -1.40
N VAL A 171 -15.63 -9.22 -1.09
CA VAL A 171 -15.51 -10.35 -0.13
C VAL A 171 -14.72 -11.52 -0.72
N LYS A 172 -14.83 -11.79 -2.03
CA LYS A 172 -13.96 -12.79 -2.69
C LYS A 172 -12.49 -12.37 -2.71
N LEU A 173 -12.19 -11.09 -2.74
CA LEU A 173 -10.82 -10.60 -2.61
C LEU A 173 -10.24 -10.95 -1.22
N GLU A 174 -11.04 -10.81 -0.16
CA GLU A 174 -10.63 -11.25 1.18
C GLU A 174 -10.44 -12.77 1.28
N GLU A 175 -11.24 -13.55 0.54
CA GLU A 175 -11.05 -15.01 0.41
C GLU A 175 -9.72 -15.34 -0.29
N SER A 176 -9.37 -14.63 -1.36
CA SER A 176 -8.07 -14.76 -2.04
C SER A 176 -6.92 -14.46 -1.08
N LEU A 177 -7.05 -13.42 -0.25
CA LEU A 177 -6.07 -13.09 0.78
C LEU A 177 -5.99 -14.18 1.86
N MET A 178 -7.10 -14.80 2.26
CA MET A 178 -7.10 -15.93 3.19
C MET A 178 -6.35 -17.14 2.60
N LEU A 179 -6.60 -17.49 1.33
CA LEU A 179 -5.89 -18.56 0.62
C LEU A 179 -4.38 -18.30 0.58
N TYR A 180 -3.97 -17.06 0.28
CA TYR A 180 -2.57 -16.64 0.36
C TYR A 180 -1.97 -16.89 1.75
N GLN A 181 -2.70 -16.55 2.82
CA GLN A 181 -2.22 -16.72 4.19
C GLN A 181 -2.08 -18.19 4.60
N MET A 182 -2.98 -19.04 4.12
CA MET A 182 -2.95 -20.48 4.31
C MET A 182 -1.86 -21.19 3.48
N GLY A 183 -1.19 -20.47 2.57
CA GLY A 183 -0.17 -21.03 1.70
C GLY A 183 -0.71 -21.69 0.43
N ASP A 184 -2.01 -21.59 0.15
CA ASP A 184 -2.63 -22.06 -1.09
C ASP A 184 -2.49 -20.97 -2.17
N TYR A 185 -1.24 -20.79 -2.62
CA TYR A 185 -0.87 -19.74 -3.58
C TYR A 185 -1.54 -19.95 -4.93
N GLU A 186 -1.76 -21.20 -5.36
CA GLU A 186 -2.35 -21.49 -6.66
C GLU A 186 -3.82 -21.09 -6.71
N ARG A 187 -4.64 -21.50 -5.73
CA ARG A 187 -6.03 -21.06 -5.66
C ARG A 187 -6.16 -19.56 -5.40
N CYS A 188 -5.24 -18.99 -4.61
CA CYS A 188 -5.16 -17.54 -4.41
C CYS A 188 -5.03 -16.80 -5.77
N LYS A 189 -4.08 -17.23 -6.62
CA LYS A 189 -3.85 -16.64 -7.94
C LYS A 189 -5.08 -16.80 -8.85
N GLN A 190 -5.61 -18.02 -8.97
CA GLN A 190 -6.79 -18.31 -9.79
C GLN A 190 -8.02 -17.49 -9.39
N LEU A 191 -8.28 -17.37 -8.08
CA LEU A 191 -9.38 -16.56 -7.56
C LEU A 191 -9.15 -15.07 -7.83
N GLY A 192 -7.92 -14.57 -7.62
CA GLY A 192 -7.56 -13.19 -7.92
C GLY A 192 -7.75 -12.83 -9.40
N GLU A 193 -7.33 -13.71 -10.31
CA GLU A 193 -7.53 -13.53 -11.76
C GLU A 193 -9.01 -13.55 -12.14
N SER A 194 -9.78 -14.48 -11.56
CA SER A 194 -11.23 -14.53 -11.74
C SER A 194 -11.92 -13.24 -11.28
N ILE A 195 -11.48 -12.65 -10.15
CA ILE A 195 -12.00 -11.37 -9.65
C ILE A 195 -11.71 -10.24 -10.65
N CYS A 196 -10.48 -10.13 -11.16
CA CYS A 196 -10.12 -9.14 -12.18
C CYS A 196 -10.99 -9.27 -13.44
N LEU A 197 -11.14 -10.50 -13.95
CA LEU A 197 -11.95 -10.79 -15.13
C LEU A 197 -13.41 -10.40 -14.91
N ARG A 198 -13.99 -10.78 -13.77
CA ARG A 198 -15.38 -10.47 -13.43
C ARG A 198 -15.60 -8.97 -13.24
N ALA A 199 -14.73 -8.28 -12.50
CA ALA A 199 -14.81 -6.84 -12.30
C ALA A 199 -14.81 -6.08 -13.64
N ASN A 200 -14.00 -6.52 -14.60
CA ASN A 200 -13.99 -5.97 -15.95
C ASN A 200 -15.26 -6.32 -16.75
N THR A 201 -15.69 -7.58 -16.71
CA THR A 201 -16.89 -8.07 -17.42
C THR A 201 -18.16 -7.34 -16.97
N TYR A 202 -18.25 -7.01 -15.69
CA TYR A 202 -19.38 -6.26 -15.13
C TYR A 202 -19.25 -4.74 -15.30
N HIS A 203 -18.19 -4.25 -15.95
CA HIS A 203 -17.89 -2.83 -16.05
C HIS A 203 -17.96 -2.11 -14.70
N SER A 204 -17.38 -2.75 -13.67
CA SER A 204 -17.44 -2.25 -12.30
C SER A 204 -16.92 -0.81 -12.25
N PRO A 205 -17.67 0.14 -11.69
CA PRO A 205 -17.16 1.50 -11.50
C PRO A 205 -15.99 1.53 -10.51
N ASN A 206 -15.84 0.48 -9.69
CA ASN A 206 -14.77 0.28 -8.73
C ASN A 206 -13.64 -0.64 -9.27
N TYR A 207 -13.59 -0.90 -10.59
CA TYR A 207 -12.63 -1.82 -11.21
C TYR A 207 -11.18 -1.55 -10.78
N ASN A 208 -10.74 -0.29 -10.81
CA ASN A 208 -9.35 0.07 -10.49
C ASN A 208 -8.96 -0.32 -9.07
N SER A 209 -9.86 -0.11 -8.09
CA SER A 209 -9.65 -0.52 -6.70
C SER A 209 -9.64 -2.04 -6.55
N ILE A 210 -10.65 -2.72 -7.10
CA ILE A 210 -10.80 -4.18 -6.98
C ILE A 210 -9.65 -4.92 -7.68
N ALA A 211 -9.38 -4.59 -8.95
CA ALA A 211 -8.34 -5.24 -9.74
C ALA A 211 -6.95 -4.87 -9.25
N GLY A 212 -6.72 -3.64 -8.79
CA GLY A 212 -5.47 -3.24 -8.15
C GLY A 212 -5.17 -4.11 -6.93
N MET A 213 -6.15 -4.30 -6.05
CA MET A 213 -6.00 -5.14 -4.87
C MET A 213 -5.84 -6.63 -5.18
N ALA A 214 -6.58 -7.16 -6.15
CA ALA A 214 -6.41 -8.54 -6.61
C ALA A 214 -4.97 -8.76 -7.13
N LYS A 215 -4.45 -7.86 -7.97
CA LYS A 215 -3.07 -7.91 -8.46
C LYS A 215 -2.03 -7.82 -7.34
N CYS A 216 -2.24 -7.00 -6.31
CA CYS A 216 -1.39 -6.98 -5.11
C CYS A 216 -1.31 -8.34 -4.41
N THR A 217 -2.46 -9.04 -4.34
CA THR A 217 -2.57 -10.34 -3.68
C THR A 217 -1.89 -11.44 -4.51
N ILE A 218 -2.14 -11.47 -5.83
CA ILE A 218 -1.47 -12.37 -6.78
C ILE A 218 0.05 -12.14 -6.79
N SER A 219 0.48 -10.87 -6.83
CA SER A 219 1.91 -10.50 -6.72
C SER A 219 2.54 -11.06 -5.44
N SER A 220 1.82 -10.97 -4.32
CA SER A 220 2.31 -11.52 -3.04
C SER A 220 2.47 -13.04 -3.08
N ALA A 221 1.62 -13.77 -3.80
CA ALA A 221 1.75 -15.21 -4.02
C ALA A 221 3.00 -15.55 -4.84
N TYR A 222 3.21 -14.90 -6.01
CA TYR A 222 4.42 -15.10 -6.82
C TYR A 222 5.71 -14.74 -6.07
N LYS A 223 5.67 -13.69 -5.24
CA LYS A 223 6.80 -13.32 -4.36
C LYS A 223 7.16 -14.46 -3.41
N MET A 224 6.18 -15.17 -2.84
CA MET A 224 6.45 -16.32 -1.96
C MET A 224 7.01 -17.51 -2.73
N GLU A 225 6.63 -17.67 -4.01
CA GLU A 225 7.21 -18.64 -4.95
C GLU A 225 8.58 -18.21 -5.50
N ARG A 226 9.12 -17.07 -5.05
CA ARG A 226 10.39 -16.48 -5.51
C ARG A 226 10.41 -16.10 -7.00
N ASN A 227 9.25 -15.96 -7.62
CA ASN A 227 9.13 -15.38 -8.96
C ASN A 227 9.01 -13.86 -8.87
N PHE A 228 10.14 -13.20 -8.58
CA PHE A 228 10.17 -11.75 -8.34
C PHE A 228 9.82 -10.93 -9.59
N THR A 229 10.21 -11.39 -10.79
CA THR A 229 9.88 -10.72 -12.05
C THR A 229 8.37 -10.63 -12.23
N LYS A 230 7.65 -11.75 -12.08
CA LYS A 230 6.19 -11.73 -12.25
C LYS A 230 5.50 -10.97 -11.12
N ALA A 231 6.03 -11.08 -9.90
CA ALA A 231 5.51 -10.32 -8.76
C ALA A 231 5.65 -8.81 -8.96
N GLU A 232 6.77 -8.34 -9.51
CA GLU A 232 7.02 -6.93 -9.83
C GLU A 232 6.10 -6.44 -10.94
N GLU A 233 5.99 -7.17 -12.05
CA GLU A 233 5.08 -6.84 -13.18
C GLU A 233 3.63 -6.64 -12.71
N LEU A 234 3.11 -7.56 -11.89
CA LEU A 234 1.76 -7.47 -11.35
C LEU A 234 1.58 -6.29 -10.41
N LEU A 235 2.62 -5.94 -9.66
CA LEU A 235 2.55 -4.86 -8.68
C LEU A 235 2.71 -3.48 -9.31
N ASP A 236 3.51 -3.37 -10.37
CA ASP A 236 3.57 -2.18 -11.20
C ASP A 236 2.21 -1.95 -11.86
N SER A 237 1.62 -2.99 -12.45
CA SER A 237 0.28 -2.91 -13.02
C SER A 237 -0.81 -2.63 -11.98
N SER A 238 -0.65 -3.09 -10.74
CA SER A 238 -1.51 -2.69 -9.63
C SER A 238 -1.34 -1.21 -9.27
N THR A 239 -0.11 -0.71 -9.29
CA THR A 239 0.21 0.68 -8.97
C THR A 239 -0.45 1.61 -9.99
N GLU A 240 -0.31 1.31 -11.28
CA GLU A 240 -0.93 2.07 -12.38
C GLU A 240 -2.45 2.17 -12.22
N LEU A 241 -3.14 1.07 -11.91
CA LEU A 241 -4.59 1.09 -11.68
C LEU A 241 -4.96 2.03 -10.51
N LEU A 242 -4.19 1.95 -9.43
CA LEU A 242 -4.43 2.67 -8.18
C LEU A 242 -3.99 4.14 -8.20
N GLU A 243 -3.24 4.59 -9.21
CA GLU A 243 -2.88 6.02 -9.39
C GLU A 243 -4.13 6.90 -9.47
N SER A 244 -5.16 6.39 -10.16
CA SER A 244 -6.45 7.05 -10.34
C SER A 244 -7.38 6.95 -9.13
N VAL A 245 -7.00 6.25 -8.05
CA VAL A 245 -7.85 6.01 -6.86
C VAL A 245 -7.40 6.90 -5.71
N VAL A 246 -8.35 7.53 -5.01
CA VAL A 246 -8.04 8.39 -3.85
C VAL A 246 -7.20 7.61 -2.83
N PRO A 247 -6.12 8.19 -2.27
CA PRO A 247 -5.29 7.48 -1.31
C PRO A 247 -6.11 6.97 -0.12
N GLY A 248 -5.96 5.68 0.15
CA GLY A 248 -6.79 4.95 1.10
C GLY A 248 -6.14 3.64 1.50
N GLU A 249 -6.95 2.69 1.93
CA GLU A 249 -6.49 1.39 2.39
C GLU A 249 -5.84 0.61 1.24
N GLU A 250 -6.45 0.62 0.05
CA GLU A 250 -6.00 -0.10 -1.13
C GLU A 250 -4.63 0.39 -1.61
N THR A 251 -4.48 1.70 -1.74
CA THR A 251 -3.21 2.31 -2.15
C THR A 251 -2.13 2.12 -1.09
N ALA A 252 -2.48 2.16 0.20
CA ALA A 252 -1.54 1.88 1.28
C ALA A 252 -1.09 0.41 1.27
N ILE A 253 -2.00 -0.54 1.05
CA ILE A 253 -1.67 -1.96 0.95
C ILE A 253 -0.74 -2.20 -0.23
N ASN A 254 -1.01 -1.65 -1.41
CA ASN A 254 -0.11 -1.72 -2.57
C ASN A 254 1.33 -1.27 -2.20
N ARG A 255 1.46 -0.11 -1.57
CA ARG A 255 2.77 0.42 -1.15
C ARG A 255 3.45 -0.47 -0.13
N THR A 256 2.71 -1.06 0.82
CA THR A 256 3.32 -2.07 1.69
C THR A 256 3.80 -3.25 0.86
N CYS A 257 2.98 -3.83 -0.03
CA CYS A 257 3.32 -4.98 -0.89
C CYS A 257 4.62 -4.75 -1.66
N LEU A 258 4.84 -3.55 -2.21
CA LEU A 258 6.08 -3.19 -2.90
C LEU A 258 7.28 -3.26 -1.97
N ALA A 259 7.14 -2.73 -0.76
CA ALA A 259 8.21 -2.81 0.23
C ALA A 259 8.52 -4.27 0.62
N ALA A 260 7.53 -5.16 0.74
CA ALA A 260 7.82 -6.57 1.02
C ALA A 260 8.45 -7.27 -0.17
N LEU A 261 7.99 -7.03 -1.41
CA LEU A 261 8.60 -7.60 -2.60
C LEU A 261 10.10 -7.29 -2.64
N LEU A 262 10.44 -6.01 -2.50
CA LEU A 262 11.84 -5.55 -2.53
C LEU A 262 12.64 -6.07 -1.32
N SER A 263 12.03 -6.21 -0.15
CA SER A 263 12.70 -6.79 1.03
C SER A 263 13.02 -8.27 0.85
N GLU A 264 12.08 -9.05 0.31
CA GLU A 264 12.27 -10.47 0.01
C GLU A 264 13.32 -10.66 -1.09
N LYS A 265 13.20 -9.93 -2.21
CA LYS A 265 14.19 -9.92 -3.29
C LYS A 265 15.57 -9.55 -2.77
N GLY A 266 15.65 -8.53 -1.91
CA GLY A 266 16.90 -8.07 -1.30
C GLY A 266 17.60 -9.11 -0.43
N THR A 267 16.85 -10.06 0.14
CA THR A 267 17.44 -11.14 0.96
C THR A 267 17.88 -12.33 0.11
N VAL A 268 17.19 -12.61 -1.00
CA VAL A 268 17.45 -13.79 -1.85
C VAL A 268 18.46 -13.49 -2.96
N GLU A 269 18.27 -12.39 -3.69
CA GLU A 269 19.03 -12.02 -4.90
C GLU A 269 19.86 -10.75 -4.70
N GLY A 270 19.56 -9.97 -3.65
CA GLY A 270 20.06 -8.62 -3.48
C GLY A 270 19.22 -7.59 -4.22
N ILE A 271 19.35 -6.32 -3.82
CA ILE A 271 18.70 -5.18 -4.48
C ILE A 271 19.66 -4.01 -4.62
N THR A 272 19.47 -3.25 -5.69
CA THR A 272 20.20 -2.03 -6.02
C THR A 272 19.91 -0.90 -5.02
N GLU A 273 20.77 0.12 -4.98
CA GLU A 273 20.51 1.32 -4.18
C GLU A 273 19.24 2.07 -4.61
N GLN A 274 18.89 2.01 -5.89
CA GLN A 274 17.64 2.59 -6.39
C GLN A 274 16.42 1.84 -5.85
N GLU A 275 16.44 0.51 -5.85
CA GLU A 275 15.40 -0.32 -5.24
C GLU A 275 15.30 -0.10 -3.72
N LYS A 276 16.43 0.06 -3.01
CA LYS A 276 16.41 0.43 -1.59
C LYS A 276 15.73 1.79 -1.36
N LYS A 277 15.94 2.76 -2.25
CA LYS A 277 15.22 4.05 -2.20
C LYS A 277 13.73 3.87 -2.48
N LYS A 278 13.36 3.06 -3.49
CA LYS A 278 11.96 2.71 -3.79
C LYS A 278 11.26 2.07 -2.59
N LEU A 279 11.89 1.08 -1.94
CA LEU A 279 11.36 0.42 -0.73
C LEU A 279 11.09 1.44 0.40
N LYS A 280 12.08 2.30 0.70
CA LYS A 280 11.94 3.31 1.76
C LYS A 280 10.84 4.32 1.43
N LYS A 281 10.71 4.71 0.16
CA LYS A 281 9.63 5.58 -0.30
C LYS A 281 8.28 4.90 -0.14
N ALA A 282 8.14 3.65 -0.59
CA ALA A 282 6.90 2.89 -0.47
C ALA A 282 6.41 2.78 0.98
N LEU A 283 7.30 2.55 1.95
CA LEU A 283 6.92 2.51 3.37
C LEU A 283 6.44 3.86 3.91
N LYS A 284 7.06 4.96 3.47
CA LYS A 284 6.59 6.32 3.80
C LYS A 284 5.23 6.62 3.17
N ASP A 285 5.06 6.27 1.90
CA ASP A 285 3.82 6.48 1.15
C ASP A 285 2.68 5.68 1.78
N ALA A 286 2.92 4.44 2.23
CA ALA A 286 1.92 3.64 2.94
C ALA A 286 1.42 4.33 4.23
N MET A 287 2.32 4.92 5.01
CA MET A 287 1.94 5.68 6.21
C MET A 287 1.19 6.97 5.87
N LEU A 288 1.59 7.65 4.79
CA LEU A 288 0.98 8.89 4.33
C LEU A 288 -0.45 8.67 3.82
N HIS A 289 -0.65 7.63 3.00
CA HIS A 289 -1.96 7.25 2.47
C HIS A 289 -2.94 6.90 3.62
N TYR A 290 -2.46 6.18 4.63
CA TYR A 290 -3.26 5.89 5.84
C TYR A 290 -3.68 7.16 6.60
N ARG A 291 -2.75 8.12 6.78
CA ARG A 291 -3.08 9.41 7.44
C ARG A 291 -4.13 10.19 6.65
N HIS A 292 -4.05 10.17 5.32
CA HIS A 292 -5.06 10.78 4.46
C HIS A 292 -6.44 10.16 4.69
N GLN A 293 -6.52 8.83 4.74
CA GLN A 293 -7.75 8.09 5.02
C GLN A 293 -8.38 8.44 6.39
N LEU A 294 -7.57 8.59 7.44
CA LEU A 294 -8.05 8.96 8.78
C LEU A 294 -8.75 10.33 8.80
N ASN A 295 -8.32 11.25 7.93
CA ASN A 295 -8.92 12.57 7.84
C ASN A 295 -10.27 12.56 7.09
N LYS A 296 -10.50 11.57 6.23
CA LYS A 296 -11.68 11.49 5.35
C LYS A 296 -12.75 10.48 5.79
N THR A 297 -12.37 9.40 6.45
CA THR A 297 -13.27 8.24 6.66
C THR A 297 -13.39 7.83 8.12
N GLN A 298 -14.48 7.13 8.47
CA GLN A 298 -14.64 6.49 9.78
C GLN A 298 -13.85 5.16 9.89
N ARG A 299 -13.21 4.66 8.81
CA ARG A 299 -12.40 3.44 8.83
C ARG A 299 -11.09 3.69 9.58
N ARG A 300 -10.97 3.13 10.78
CA ARG A 300 -9.79 3.22 11.64
C ARG A 300 -8.93 1.95 11.60
N ASN A 301 -8.89 1.26 10.45
CA ASN A 301 -8.07 0.07 10.33
C ASN A 301 -6.60 0.43 10.11
N ALA A 302 -5.78 0.28 11.16
CA ALA A 302 -4.36 0.57 11.13
C ALA A 302 -3.48 -0.56 10.55
N ASN A 303 -4.01 -1.46 9.70
CA ASN A 303 -3.25 -2.58 9.13
C ASN A 303 -2.00 -2.11 8.35
N SER A 304 -2.17 -1.16 7.43
CA SER A 304 -1.08 -0.66 6.59
C SER A 304 0.08 -0.01 7.36
N PRO A 305 -0.15 0.93 8.30
CA PRO A 305 0.95 1.50 9.10
C PRO A 305 1.60 0.46 10.03
N ARG A 306 0.84 -0.47 10.61
CA ARG A 306 1.39 -1.61 11.39
C ARG A 306 2.37 -2.42 10.55
N ARG A 307 1.92 -2.87 9.38
CA ARG A 307 2.73 -3.67 8.43
C ARG A 307 3.92 -2.89 7.88
N ALA A 308 3.79 -1.58 7.68
CA ALA A 308 4.91 -0.75 7.26
C ALA A 308 6.03 -0.76 8.31
N LEU A 309 5.71 -0.56 9.60
CA LEU A 309 6.70 -0.61 10.68
C LEU A 309 7.35 -1.99 10.81
N ILE A 310 6.55 -3.06 10.79
CA ILE A 310 7.07 -4.43 10.82
C ILE A 310 8.04 -4.67 9.65
N ARG A 311 7.67 -4.26 8.43
CA ARG A 311 8.55 -4.39 7.25
C ARG A 311 9.82 -3.55 7.35
N MET A 312 9.76 -2.37 7.95
CA MET A 312 10.96 -1.58 8.24
C MET A 312 11.90 -2.33 9.19
N ILE A 313 11.38 -2.94 10.25
CA ILE A 313 12.16 -3.73 11.20
C ILE A 313 12.85 -4.88 10.47
N LEU A 314 12.08 -5.72 9.76
CA LEU A 314 12.63 -6.89 9.04
C LEU A 314 13.71 -6.48 8.02
N PHE A 315 13.44 -5.44 7.22
CA PHE A 315 14.37 -4.95 6.21
C PHE A 315 15.70 -4.50 6.82
N TYR A 316 15.67 -3.68 7.88
CA TYR A 316 16.89 -3.17 8.52
C TYR A 316 17.67 -4.25 9.28
N LEU A 317 17.01 -5.34 9.67
CA LEU A 317 17.64 -6.48 10.33
C LEU A 317 18.04 -7.59 9.34
N HIS A 318 17.85 -7.43 8.03
CA HIS A 318 18.12 -8.47 7.04
C HIS A 318 17.41 -9.79 7.37
N SER A 319 16.12 -9.70 7.71
CA SER A 319 15.23 -10.84 7.88
C SER A 319 14.03 -10.74 6.94
N THR A 320 13.30 -11.83 6.80
CA THR A 320 12.09 -11.91 5.99
C THR A 320 10.92 -12.45 6.81
N ARG A 321 9.74 -12.56 6.20
CA ARG A 321 8.59 -13.17 6.87
C ARG A 321 8.88 -14.64 7.24
N ASP A 322 9.57 -15.37 6.36
CA ASP A 322 9.78 -16.81 6.49
C ASP A 322 11.20 -17.22 6.91
N GLN A 323 12.09 -16.25 7.16
CA GLN A 323 13.49 -16.49 7.56
C GLN A 323 13.93 -15.53 8.67
N ALA A 324 14.74 -16.05 9.59
CA ALA A 324 15.39 -15.30 10.65
C ALA A 324 16.38 -14.27 10.10
N THR A 325 16.80 -13.37 10.98
CA THR A 325 17.85 -12.39 10.68
C THR A 325 19.16 -13.06 10.24
N ASN A 326 19.74 -12.57 9.14
CA ASN A 326 21.00 -13.09 8.62
C ASN A 326 22.20 -12.56 9.41
N LEU A 327 22.68 -13.35 10.38
CA LEU A 327 23.78 -12.97 11.27
C LEU A 327 25.14 -12.79 10.57
N GLN A 328 25.31 -13.27 9.34
CA GLN A 328 26.53 -13.04 8.55
C GLN A 328 26.64 -11.60 8.05
N ILE A 329 25.52 -10.87 7.99
CA ILE A 329 25.49 -9.46 7.61
C ILE A 329 25.51 -8.62 8.88
N ALA A 330 26.57 -7.84 9.07
CA ALA A 330 26.69 -6.94 10.21
C ALA A 330 25.65 -5.81 10.15
N VAL A 331 25.01 -5.53 11.29
CA VAL A 331 24.08 -4.41 11.46
C VAL A 331 24.72 -3.42 12.44
N SER A 332 24.87 -2.16 12.03
CA SER A 332 25.48 -1.14 12.88
C SER A 332 24.57 -0.71 14.03
N ASN A 333 25.16 -0.25 15.15
CA ASN A 333 24.41 0.27 16.31
C ASN A 333 23.43 1.38 15.91
N LYS A 334 23.82 2.27 15.00
CA LYS A 334 22.94 3.32 14.46
C LYS A 334 21.68 2.75 13.80
N VAL A 335 21.79 1.62 13.11
CA VAL A 335 20.63 0.93 12.52
C VAL A 335 19.80 0.26 13.60
N LEU A 336 20.42 -0.37 14.60
CA LEU A 336 19.70 -0.97 15.73
C LEU A 336 18.90 0.06 16.53
N ASP A 337 19.47 1.24 16.77
CA ASP A 337 18.78 2.36 17.43
C ASP A 337 17.56 2.81 16.62
N LYS A 338 17.72 2.93 15.30
CA LYS A 338 16.60 3.24 14.40
C LYS A 338 15.51 2.16 14.41
N VAL A 339 15.89 0.88 14.46
CA VAL A 339 14.92 -0.22 14.56
C VAL A 339 14.18 -0.18 15.90
N LYS A 340 14.89 0.18 16.99
CA LYS A 340 14.29 0.37 18.31
C LYS A 340 13.23 1.48 18.30
N GLU A 341 13.44 2.57 17.56
CA GLU A 341 12.42 3.62 17.38
C GLU A 341 11.14 3.07 16.73
N PHE A 342 11.26 2.24 15.70
CA PHE A 342 10.09 1.60 15.06
C PHE A 342 9.35 0.66 16.00
N VAL A 343 10.08 -0.13 16.80
CA VAL A 343 9.50 -1.01 17.83
C VAL A 343 8.75 -0.20 18.89
N GLN A 344 9.36 0.89 19.39
CA GLN A 344 8.72 1.78 20.35
C GLN A 344 7.47 2.44 19.78
N GLN A 345 7.52 2.87 18.52
CA GLN A 345 6.36 3.42 17.83
C GLN A 345 5.24 2.38 17.73
N PHE A 346 5.53 1.15 17.29
CA PHE A 346 4.54 0.09 17.17
C PHE A 346 3.89 -0.24 18.53
N ASN A 347 4.71 -0.36 19.58
CA ASN A 347 4.24 -0.62 20.94
C ASN A 347 3.30 0.48 21.46
N ARG A 348 3.64 1.75 21.20
CA ARG A 348 2.85 2.90 21.65
C ARG A 348 1.54 3.05 20.87
N GLU A 349 1.59 2.87 19.55
CA GLU A 349 0.48 3.26 18.66
C GLU A 349 -0.45 2.10 18.32
N PHE A 350 0.04 0.85 18.31
CA PHE A 350 -0.67 -0.25 17.67
C PHE A 350 -0.81 -1.52 18.50
N LEU A 351 0.12 -1.84 19.40
CA LEU A 351 0.15 -3.16 20.07
C LEU A 351 -1.15 -3.50 20.82
N VAL A 352 -1.82 -2.50 21.40
CA VAL A 352 -3.06 -2.73 22.18
C VAL A 352 -4.22 -3.22 21.30
N ASN A 353 -4.28 -2.76 20.05
CA ASN A 353 -5.40 -3.00 19.13
C ASN A 353 -4.95 -3.65 17.81
N CYS A 354 -3.81 -4.35 17.81
CA CYS A 354 -3.33 -5.03 16.60
C CYS A 354 -4.05 -6.37 16.40
N SER A 355 -4.30 -6.72 15.14
CA SER A 355 -4.78 -8.05 14.78
C SER A 355 -3.79 -9.12 15.22
N MET A 356 -4.28 -10.34 15.42
CA MET A 356 -3.44 -11.46 15.88
C MET A 356 -2.33 -11.76 14.86
N ARG A 357 -2.61 -11.65 13.56
CA ARG A 357 -1.58 -11.78 12.52
C ARG A 357 -0.48 -10.73 12.63
N ASP A 358 -0.83 -9.45 12.77
CA ASP A 358 0.18 -8.39 12.92
C ASP A 358 0.94 -8.54 14.24
N LYS A 359 0.30 -9.04 15.30
CA LYS A 359 0.96 -9.38 16.57
C LYS A 359 2.01 -10.48 16.36
N ALA A 360 1.68 -11.57 15.67
CA ALA A 360 2.62 -12.64 15.38
C ALA A 360 3.82 -12.15 14.55
N LEU A 361 3.55 -11.39 13.49
CA LEU A 361 4.58 -10.79 12.64
C LEU A 361 5.50 -9.84 13.43
N PHE A 362 4.90 -9.00 14.29
CA PHE A 362 5.66 -8.09 15.15
C PHE A 362 6.52 -8.86 16.16
N CYS A 363 5.98 -9.89 16.81
CA CYS A 363 6.74 -10.71 17.75
C CYS A 363 7.96 -11.39 17.09
N ASN A 364 7.84 -11.85 15.85
CA ASN A 364 8.97 -12.35 15.07
C ASN A 364 10.02 -11.25 14.79
N ALA A 365 9.57 -10.09 14.32
CA ALA A 365 10.46 -8.96 14.01
C ALA A 365 11.15 -8.38 15.26
N TYR A 366 10.45 -8.37 16.40
CA TYR A 366 11.00 -7.98 17.69
C TYR A 366 11.99 -9.03 18.21
N GLY A 367 11.69 -10.32 18.02
CA GLY A 367 12.62 -11.42 18.26
C GLY A 367 13.95 -11.22 17.50
N ASP A 368 13.90 -10.88 16.22
CA ASP A 368 15.11 -10.60 15.42
C ASP A 368 15.96 -9.46 16.02
N LEU A 369 15.32 -8.38 16.52
CA LEU A 369 16.02 -7.29 17.20
C LEU A 369 16.72 -7.77 18.47
N LEU A 370 16.02 -8.56 19.29
CA LEU A 370 16.55 -9.12 20.54
C LEU A 370 17.72 -10.08 20.27
N THR A 371 17.62 -10.93 19.24
CA THR A 371 18.70 -11.79 18.76
C THR A 371 19.95 -10.98 18.44
N ARG A 372 19.81 -9.89 17.68
CA ARG A 372 20.94 -9.00 17.33
C ARG A 372 21.55 -8.29 18.52
N LYS A 373 20.80 -8.11 19.61
CA LYS A 373 21.28 -7.53 20.87
C LYS A 373 21.86 -8.57 21.84
N GLY A 374 21.84 -9.86 21.49
CA GLY A 374 22.31 -10.93 22.38
C GLY A 374 21.37 -11.25 23.54
N GLN A 375 20.09 -10.85 23.44
CA GLN A 375 19.03 -11.05 24.43
C GLN A 375 18.20 -12.29 24.05
N TYR A 376 18.79 -13.48 24.19
CA TYR A 376 18.26 -14.70 23.57
C TYR A 376 17.03 -15.26 24.29
N GLU A 377 16.96 -15.20 25.61
CA GLU A 377 15.80 -15.72 26.37
C GLU A 377 14.54 -14.89 26.08
N GLU A 378 14.66 -13.56 26.03
CA GLU A 378 13.55 -12.68 25.63
C GLU A 378 13.17 -12.88 24.16
N ALA A 379 14.16 -13.10 23.28
CA ALA A 379 13.91 -13.42 21.88
C ALA A 379 13.12 -14.73 21.74
N ILE A 380 13.52 -15.79 22.46
CA ILE A 380 12.83 -17.09 22.49
C ILE A 380 11.39 -16.90 22.97
N SER A 381 11.17 -16.14 24.06
CA SER A 381 9.82 -15.86 24.55
C SER A 381 8.97 -15.14 23.52
N SER A 382 9.52 -14.14 22.83
CA SER A 382 8.81 -13.37 21.80
C SER A 382 8.46 -14.24 20.59
N VAL A 383 9.42 -15.00 20.06
CA VAL A 383 9.21 -15.86 18.88
C VAL A 383 8.31 -17.04 19.20
N SER A 384 8.35 -17.57 20.43
CA SER A 384 7.42 -18.62 20.87
C SER A 384 5.97 -18.14 20.90
N GLU A 385 5.74 -16.88 21.31
CA GLU A 385 4.42 -16.25 21.21
C GLU A 385 3.98 -16.11 19.75
N ALA A 386 4.90 -15.70 18.86
CA ALA A 386 4.62 -15.61 17.43
C ALA A 386 4.23 -16.98 16.83
N LEU A 387 4.98 -18.04 17.18
CA LEU A 387 4.71 -19.39 16.72
C LEU A 387 3.33 -19.87 17.18
N ARG A 388 3.00 -19.67 18.47
CA ARG A 388 1.72 -20.07 19.04
C ARG A 388 0.54 -19.41 18.34
N ILE A 389 0.64 -18.10 18.07
CA ILE A 389 -0.39 -17.38 17.32
C ILE A 389 -0.45 -17.92 15.88
N ALA A 390 0.69 -18.07 15.21
CA ALA A 390 0.74 -18.53 13.82
C ALA A 390 0.17 -19.94 13.64
N GLU A 391 0.39 -20.85 14.60
CA GLU A 391 -0.18 -22.20 14.61
C GLU A 391 -1.70 -22.18 14.81
N ASP A 392 -2.20 -21.38 15.76
CA ASP A 392 -3.63 -21.24 16.00
C ASP A 392 -4.37 -20.66 14.79
N LEU A 393 -3.74 -19.68 14.12
CA LEU A 393 -4.26 -19.05 12.91
C LEU A 393 -3.95 -19.81 11.61
N GLN A 394 -3.22 -20.94 11.68
CA GLN A 394 -2.80 -21.76 10.53
C GLN A 394 -1.99 -20.99 9.46
N LEU A 395 -1.20 -20.00 9.88
CA LEU A 395 -0.41 -19.14 9.00
C LEU A 395 0.90 -19.83 8.58
N GLN A 396 0.84 -20.69 7.56
CA GLN A 396 1.95 -21.60 7.18
C GLN A 396 3.31 -20.89 6.99
N THR A 397 3.33 -19.74 6.33
CA THR A 397 4.56 -18.95 6.13
C THR A 397 5.13 -18.46 7.46
N ASP A 398 4.28 -18.00 8.37
CA ASP A 398 4.69 -17.43 9.65
C ASP A 398 5.13 -18.52 10.64
N ILE A 399 4.49 -19.71 10.58
CA ILE A 399 4.93 -20.92 11.30
C ILE A 399 6.36 -21.28 10.88
N LYS A 400 6.63 -21.34 9.57
CA LYS A 400 7.97 -21.61 9.05
C LYS A 400 8.98 -20.57 9.56
N GLY A 401 8.65 -19.29 9.44
CA GLY A 401 9.54 -18.21 9.87
C GLY A 401 9.81 -18.16 11.38
N ALA A 402 8.82 -18.52 12.20
CA ALA A 402 9.00 -18.60 13.66
C ALA A 402 9.87 -19.80 14.04
N ARG A 403 9.66 -20.97 13.41
CA ARG A 403 10.50 -22.17 13.63
C ARG A 403 11.95 -21.95 13.23
N ASP A 404 12.19 -21.29 12.09
CA ASP A 404 13.54 -20.92 11.64
C ASP A 404 14.27 -20.04 12.66
N ARG A 405 13.56 -19.04 13.22
CA ARG A 405 14.08 -18.16 14.29
C ARG A 405 14.38 -18.91 15.59
N LEU A 406 13.49 -19.79 16.04
CA LEU A 406 13.72 -20.60 17.24
C LEU A 406 14.93 -21.52 17.06
N GLN A 407 15.05 -22.16 15.89
CA GLN A 407 16.21 -23.00 15.59
C GLN A 407 17.52 -22.21 15.62
N GLN A 408 17.53 -20.98 15.08
CA GLN A 408 18.69 -20.10 15.16
C GLN A 408 19.02 -19.72 16.62
N LEU A 409 18.00 -19.35 17.40
CA LEU A 409 18.15 -18.97 18.81
C LEU A 409 18.68 -20.11 19.68
N ASP A 410 18.18 -21.34 19.47
CA ASP A 410 18.64 -22.52 20.19
C ASP A 410 20.14 -22.78 19.93
N ARG A 411 20.61 -22.60 18.68
CA ARG A 411 22.04 -22.72 18.35
C ARG A 411 22.88 -21.67 19.07
N LEU A 412 22.48 -20.40 19.00
CA LEU A 412 23.19 -19.28 19.64
C LEU A 412 23.27 -19.45 21.16
N ARG A 413 22.17 -19.91 21.79
CA ARG A 413 22.13 -20.21 23.22
C ARG A 413 23.13 -21.29 23.61
N MET A 414 23.19 -22.38 22.83
CA MET A 414 24.13 -23.48 23.07
C MET A 414 25.58 -23.05 22.88
N GLU A 415 25.88 -22.23 21.87
CA GLU A 415 27.22 -21.67 21.61
C GLU A 415 27.72 -20.77 22.75
N ARG A 416 26.80 -20.09 23.47
CA ARG A 416 27.14 -19.22 24.61
C ARG A 416 27.32 -19.98 25.93
N GLY A 417 27.09 -21.28 25.95
CA GLY A 417 27.17 -22.10 27.17
C GLY A 417 26.01 -21.85 28.16
N GLU A 418 24.91 -21.23 27.71
CA GLU A 418 23.68 -21.01 28.51
C GLU A 418 22.82 -22.30 28.60
N GLY A 419 23.52 -23.44 28.74
CA GLY A 419 22.97 -24.78 28.96
C GLY A 419 22.69 -25.01 30.44
N GLY A 420 21.83 -24.18 31.04
CA GLY A 420 21.44 -24.31 32.43
C GLY A 420 20.30 -23.35 32.78
N ARG A 421 19.24 -23.86 33.40
CA ARG A 421 18.11 -23.05 33.86
C ARG A 421 18.56 -21.95 34.84
N GLY A 422 18.05 -20.73 34.63
CA GLY A 422 17.73 -19.74 35.70
C GLY A 422 18.16 -18.30 35.40
N PRO A 423 17.55 -17.26 36.01
CA PRO A 423 16.38 -17.22 36.88
C PRO A 423 15.12 -16.62 36.21
N HIS A 424 13.94 -17.00 36.73
CA HIS A 424 12.72 -16.25 36.53
C HIS A 424 12.83 -14.89 37.25
N ASP A 425 13.32 -13.85 36.57
CA ASP A 425 12.99 -12.49 36.95
C ASP A 425 11.85 -12.01 36.07
N GLN A 426 10.64 -12.20 36.61
CA GLN A 426 9.41 -11.65 36.10
C GLN A 426 9.37 -10.15 36.41
N ASP A 427 10.08 -9.34 35.66
CA ASP A 427 9.76 -7.91 35.64
C ASP A 427 10.18 -7.29 34.31
N GLU A 428 9.26 -7.33 33.35
CA GLU A 428 8.96 -6.20 32.46
C GLU A 428 7.78 -6.58 31.56
N ARG A 429 6.63 -5.93 31.84
CA ARG A 429 5.40 -5.89 31.01
C ARG A 429 4.96 -7.26 30.49
N ARG A 430 4.15 -7.96 31.30
CA ARG A 430 3.28 -9.04 30.83
C ARG A 430 2.42 -8.51 29.67
N VAL A 431 2.90 -8.64 28.43
CA VAL A 431 2.03 -8.70 27.26
C VAL A 431 1.07 -9.83 27.59
N ALA A 432 -0.24 -9.53 27.66
CA ALA A 432 -1.24 -10.54 27.95
C ALA A 432 -0.95 -11.74 27.04
N ARG A 433 -0.62 -12.89 27.65
CA ARG A 433 -0.36 -14.13 26.92
C ARG A 433 -1.58 -14.36 26.05
N TYR A 434 -1.37 -14.58 24.75
CA TYR A 434 -2.44 -14.96 23.84
C TYR A 434 -3.32 -16.05 24.45
N GLN A 435 -4.64 -15.84 24.47
CA GLN A 435 -5.64 -16.76 25.03
C GLN A 435 -6.48 -17.44 23.95
N GLY A 436 -6.08 -17.30 22.67
CA GLY A 436 -6.91 -17.66 21.52
C GLY A 436 -7.64 -16.44 20.97
N PHE A 437 -7.94 -16.45 19.67
CA PHE A 437 -8.87 -15.50 19.07
C PHE A 437 -10.29 -16.01 19.30
N GLU A 438 -11.12 -15.19 19.95
CA GLU A 438 -12.54 -15.49 20.11
C GLU A 438 -13.28 -15.15 18.82
N GLU A 439 -13.78 -16.18 18.14
CA GLU A 439 -14.54 -16.01 16.91
C GLU A 439 -15.82 -15.21 17.18
N PRO A 440 -16.16 -14.21 16.35
CA PRO A 440 -17.36 -13.42 16.54
C PRO A 440 -18.63 -14.27 16.43
N GLY A 441 -19.62 -13.93 17.25
CA GLY A 441 -20.96 -14.49 17.19
C GLY A 441 -21.64 -14.23 15.84
N PHE A 442 -22.54 -15.13 15.48
CA PHE A 442 -23.31 -15.09 14.23
C PHE A 442 -24.16 -13.82 14.08
N GLU A 443 -24.57 -13.23 15.20
CA GLU A 443 -25.42 -12.05 15.29
C GLU A 443 -24.74 -10.79 14.72
N VAL A 444 -23.39 -10.77 14.68
CA VAL A 444 -22.63 -9.63 14.16
C VAL A 444 -22.91 -9.43 12.67
N LEU A 445 -22.77 -10.50 11.87
CA LEU A 445 -23.05 -10.42 10.44
C LEU A 445 -24.55 -10.20 10.18
N GLU A 446 -25.44 -10.84 10.94
CA GLU A 446 -26.90 -10.63 10.80
C GLU A 446 -27.27 -9.16 10.82
N ARG A 447 -26.80 -8.45 11.84
CA ARG A 447 -27.07 -7.02 11.98
C ARG A 447 -26.58 -6.21 10.78
N PHE A 448 -25.48 -6.61 10.16
CA PHE A 448 -24.98 -5.95 8.95
C PHE A 448 -25.80 -6.30 7.71
N LEU A 449 -26.23 -7.55 7.58
CA LEU A 449 -27.10 -8.01 6.49
C LEU A 449 -28.50 -7.39 6.56
N GLU A 450 -29.06 -7.20 7.76
CA GLU A 450 -30.31 -6.47 7.99
C GLU A 450 -30.20 -5.02 7.51
N GLN A 451 -29.13 -4.32 7.89
CA GLN A 451 -28.86 -2.94 7.45
C GLN A 451 -28.70 -2.85 5.93
N LEU A 452 -27.96 -3.79 5.34
CA LEU A 452 -27.79 -3.89 3.89
C LEU A 452 -29.14 -4.11 3.19
N THR A 453 -29.95 -5.03 3.69
CA THR A 453 -31.27 -5.36 3.13
C THR A 453 -32.21 -4.16 3.18
N GLN A 454 -32.30 -3.48 4.33
CA GLN A 454 -33.09 -2.25 4.47
C GLN A 454 -32.64 -1.15 3.51
N ARG A 455 -31.33 -1.05 3.25
CA ARG A 455 -30.81 -0.09 2.26
C ARG A 455 -31.24 -0.46 0.85
N VAL A 456 -31.04 -1.71 0.44
CA VAL A 456 -31.41 -2.19 -0.89
C VAL A 456 -32.91 -2.00 -1.13
N GLN A 457 -33.75 -2.30 -0.13
CA GLN A 457 -35.19 -2.07 -0.21
C GLN A 457 -35.55 -0.59 -0.37
N ARG A 458 -34.89 0.33 0.35
CA ARG A 458 -35.13 1.78 0.20
C ARG A 458 -34.75 2.28 -1.20
N CYS A 459 -33.66 1.79 -1.78
CA CYS A 459 -33.26 2.14 -3.14
C CYS A 459 -34.23 1.63 -4.22
N ARG A 460 -35.16 0.71 -3.89
CA ARG A 460 -36.21 0.24 -4.81
C ARG A 460 -37.45 1.12 -4.83
N GLN A 461 -37.64 1.97 -3.81
CA GLN A 461 -38.82 2.83 -3.68
C GLN A 461 -38.70 4.16 -4.45
N TYR A 462 -37.53 4.41 -5.04
CA TYR A 462 -37.20 5.55 -5.88
C TYR A 462 -36.68 5.03 -7.22
#